data_AF-A0AAU4BLV5-F1
#
_entry.id   AF-A0AAU4BLV5-F1
#
_cell.length_a   1.000
_cell.length_b   1.000
_cell.length_c   1.000
_cell.angle_alpha   90.00
_cell.angle_beta   90.00
_cell.angle_gamma   90.00
#
_symmetry.space_group_name_H-M   'P 1'
#
loop_
_entity.id
_entity.type
_entity.pdbx_description
1 polymer ?
#
loop_
_entity_poly.entity_id
_entity_poly.type
_entity_poly.pdbx_seq_one_letter_code
_entity_poly.pdbx_strand_id
1 'polypeptide(L)'
;MSASTEGRDGEGADGSGSDLIVTAPNGVTWKRLPGATTGGTEFLAALKSLAGFDDVARQWNVWEEGQRDKEHQQLIAVLKQWNHASPPPGGYLSSEELEARWDAREKSRDEARRARADLYDQERAHARIGLLQAKATAGFMGLVAERPASAAQRDMAAELEAASLQEAEGLREQVGDPDTVVDRHGDLPATRREQNLSDHMSFFRHRLLREWSVGQRKRFNQLLAMPVPRGQDMCSECQAPADWHRYAISVCLWRQQPQPGTEADTLARLLPGWLERCIACTPYQLRHQWGGAQALPGFDGEQWRKMLTPFLRAIFAPGKPARRTPVDERAVLERRLRAAEAEAERLRKQLAEHDPGGRK
;
A
#
# COMPACT_ATOMS: atom_id res chain seq x y z
N MET A 1 -70.87 -37.26 19.34
CA MET A 1 -70.22 -37.80 18.13
C MET A 1 -68.95 -36.98 17.94
N SER A 2 -67.85 -37.20 18.69
CA SER A 2 -66.99 -38.40 18.83
C SER A 2 -65.92 -38.48 17.74
N ALA A 3 -64.67 -38.69 18.20
CA ALA A 3 -63.37 -38.83 17.52
C ALA A 3 -62.63 -37.48 17.28
N SER A 4 -61.53 -37.11 17.97
CA SER A 4 -60.29 -37.79 18.39
C SER A 4 -59.41 -38.29 17.24
N THR A 5 -58.34 -37.55 16.91
CA THR A 5 -56.96 -38.00 16.58
C THR A 5 -56.16 -36.73 16.25
N GLU A 6 -55.32 -36.16 17.13
CA GLU A 6 -53.97 -36.63 17.51
C GLU A 6 -53.20 -37.28 16.35
N GLY A 7 -52.66 -36.44 15.47
CA GLY A 7 -51.55 -36.78 14.58
C GLY A 7 -50.30 -36.05 15.06
N ARG A 8 -49.41 -36.77 15.75
CA ARG A 8 -48.02 -36.37 16.00
C ARG A 8 -47.30 -36.34 14.65
N ASP A 9 -46.96 -35.15 14.16
CA ASP A 9 -45.96 -35.01 13.11
C ASP A 9 -44.60 -35.40 13.70
N GLY A 10 -44.13 -36.57 13.26
CA GLY A 10 -42.93 -37.22 13.75
C GLY A 10 -41.66 -36.45 13.42
N GLU A 11 -40.79 -36.37 14.42
CA GLU A 11 -39.35 -36.19 14.28
C GLU A 11 -38.78 -37.26 13.31
N GLY A 12 -38.74 -36.92 12.03
CA GLY A 12 -37.94 -37.61 11.02
C GLY A 12 -36.55 -36.97 10.93
N ALA A 13 -35.83 -36.87 12.05
CA ALA A 13 -34.44 -36.42 12.09
C ALA A 13 -33.50 -37.59 11.79
N ASP A 14 -33.58 -38.12 10.56
CA ASP A 14 -32.59 -39.08 10.05
C ASP A 14 -32.12 -38.61 8.66
N GLY A 15 -31.77 -37.32 8.60
CA GLY A 15 -30.97 -36.79 7.52
C GLY A 15 -29.56 -37.34 7.69
N SER A 16 -29.31 -38.51 7.11
CA SER A 16 -27.97 -39.04 6.81
C SER A 16 -27.13 -37.90 6.26
N GLY A 17 -26.39 -37.22 7.15
CA GLY A 17 -25.48 -36.15 6.82
C GLY A 17 -24.38 -36.75 5.98
N SER A 18 -24.60 -36.78 4.67
CA SER A 18 -23.65 -37.35 3.73
C SER A 18 -22.29 -36.73 3.99
N ASP A 19 -21.30 -37.59 4.19
CA ASP A 19 -19.91 -37.21 4.33
C ASP A 19 -19.53 -36.35 3.13
N LEU A 20 -19.50 -35.03 3.33
CA LEU A 20 -19.16 -34.12 2.27
C LEU A 20 -17.64 -34.15 2.10
N ILE A 21 -17.20 -34.77 1.01
CA ILE A 21 -15.79 -34.84 0.61
C ILE A 21 -15.55 -33.91 -0.57
N VAL A 22 -14.52 -33.08 -0.49
CA VAL A 22 -14.07 -32.22 -1.59
C VAL A 22 -12.59 -32.45 -1.89
N THR A 23 -12.19 -32.24 -3.15
CA THR A 23 -10.79 -32.36 -3.57
C THR A 23 -10.26 -30.99 -3.96
N ALA A 24 -9.18 -30.55 -3.33
CA ALA A 24 -8.50 -29.31 -3.67
C ALA A 24 -7.68 -29.46 -4.97
N PRO A 25 -7.29 -28.35 -5.66
CA PRO A 25 -6.54 -28.41 -6.92
C PRO A 25 -5.20 -29.15 -6.84
N ASN A 26 -4.62 -29.29 -5.64
CA ASN A 26 -3.41 -30.05 -5.39
C ASN A 26 -3.65 -31.56 -5.16
N GLY A 27 -4.89 -32.05 -5.36
CA GLY A 27 -5.27 -33.45 -5.20
C GLY A 27 -5.56 -33.88 -3.76
N VAL A 28 -5.46 -32.97 -2.77
CA VAL A 28 -5.76 -33.30 -1.37
C VAL A 28 -7.27 -33.36 -1.14
N THR A 29 -7.73 -34.46 -0.55
CA THR A 29 -9.15 -34.68 -0.23
C THR A 29 -9.45 -34.25 1.20
N TRP A 30 -10.57 -33.53 1.37
CA TRP A 30 -11.01 -32.96 2.63
C TRP A 30 -12.41 -33.46 2.95
N LYS A 31 -12.62 -33.91 4.18
CA LYS A 31 -13.89 -34.34 4.73
C LYS A 31 -14.38 -33.32 5.74
N ARG A 32 -15.63 -32.91 5.59
CA ARG A 32 -16.30 -32.04 6.55
C ARG A 32 -16.51 -32.75 7.89
N LEU A 33 -16.24 -32.08 9.01
CA LEU A 33 -16.46 -32.63 10.35
C LEU A 33 -17.95 -32.72 10.69
N PRO A 34 -18.38 -33.67 11.55
CA PRO A 34 -19.75 -33.71 12.07
C PRO A 34 -20.14 -32.38 12.73
N GLY A 35 -21.32 -31.86 12.41
CA GLY A 35 -21.83 -30.59 12.96
C GLY A 35 -21.29 -29.31 12.29
N ALA A 36 -20.39 -29.44 11.32
CA ALA A 36 -19.94 -28.30 10.51
C ALA A 36 -21.06 -27.77 9.60
N THR A 37 -21.11 -26.45 9.48
CA THR A 37 -22.13 -25.73 8.71
C THR A 37 -21.64 -25.27 7.34
N THR A 38 -20.32 -25.18 7.15
CA THR A 38 -19.69 -24.69 5.93
C THR A 38 -19.78 -25.68 4.77
N GLY A 39 -19.90 -25.15 3.56
CA GLY A 39 -19.98 -25.93 2.31
C GLY A 39 -18.61 -26.15 1.65
N GLY A 40 -18.53 -27.12 0.74
CA GLY A 40 -17.29 -27.44 0.03
C GLY A 40 -16.69 -26.28 -0.76
N THR A 41 -17.54 -25.51 -1.45
CA THR A 41 -17.12 -24.32 -2.20
C THR A 41 -16.54 -23.23 -1.29
N GLU A 42 -17.17 -23.01 -0.13
CA GLU A 42 -16.72 -22.04 0.88
C GLU A 42 -15.37 -22.46 1.47
N PHE A 43 -15.21 -23.74 1.78
CA PHE A 43 -13.94 -24.30 2.24
C PHE A 43 -12.80 -24.12 1.22
N LEU A 44 -13.03 -24.47 -0.05
CA LEU A 44 -12.01 -24.33 -1.09
C LEU A 44 -11.66 -22.85 -1.35
N ALA A 45 -12.63 -21.94 -1.26
CA ALA A 45 -12.39 -20.50 -1.32
C ALA A 45 -11.56 -20.01 -0.13
N ALA A 46 -11.83 -20.52 1.07
CA ALA A 46 -11.06 -20.20 2.27
C ALA A 46 -9.63 -20.71 2.17
N LEU A 47 -9.44 -21.97 1.75
CA LEU A 47 -8.13 -22.59 1.54
C LEU A 47 -7.30 -21.81 0.51
N LYS A 48 -7.91 -21.40 -0.62
CA LYS A 48 -7.25 -20.56 -1.63
C LYS A 48 -6.81 -19.20 -1.05
N SER A 49 -7.68 -18.57 -0.26
CA SER A 49 -7.41 -17.28 0.38
C SER A 49 -6.29 -17.34 1.42
N LEU A 50 -6.20 -18.45 2.15
CA LEU A 50 -5.15 -18.70 3.14
C LEU A 50 -3.84 -19.11 2.45
N ALA A 51 -3.85 -20.00 1.46
CA ALA A 51 -2.62 -20.38 0.75
C ALA A 51 -1.94 -19.19 0.03
N GLY A 52 -2.69 -18.13 -0.28
CA GLY A 52 -2.17 -16.87 -0.81
C GLY A 52 -1.74 -15.84 0.25
N PHE A 53 -1.30 -16.21 1.46
CA PHE A 53 -0.92 -15.23 2.51
C PHE A 53 0.22 -14.26 2.14
N ASP A 54 1.05 -14.63 1.17
CA ASP A 54 2.07 -13.75 0.57
C ASP A 54 1.48 -12.72 -0.40
N ASP A 55 0.16 -12.72 -0.61
CA ASP A 55 -0.47 -11.80 -1.55
C ASP A 55 -0.37 -10.38 -1.00
N VAL A 56 0.59 -9.64 -1.55
CA VAL A 56 0.72 -8.20 -1.42
C VAL A 56 -0.65 -7.54 -1.57
N ALA A 57 -1.55 -8.07 -2.40
CA ALA A 57 -2.91 -7.54 -2.54
C ALA A 57 -3.73 -7.58 -1.27
N ARG A 58 -3.61 -8.66 -0.52
CA ARG A 58 -4.25 -8.82 0.78
C ARG A 58 -3.62 -7.92 1.84
N GLN A 59 -2.30 -7.71 1.80
CA GLN A 59 -1.59 -6.80 2.70
C GLN A 59 -1.82 -5.32 2.34
N TRP A 60 -2.11 -5.02 1.08
CA TRP A 60 -2.29 -3.65 0.59
C TRP A 60 -3.60 -3.02 1.08
N ASN A 61 -4.64 -3.83 1.23
CA ASN A 61 -5.99 -3.43 1.65
C ASN A 61 -6.20 -3.43 3.18
N VAL A 62 -5.13 -3.39 3.98
CA VAL A 62 -5.08 -3.53 5.46
C VAL A 62 -5.89 -2.51 6.28
N TRP A 63 -6.68 -1.63 5.65
CA TRP A 63 -7.27 -0.46 6.33
C TRP A 63 -8.64 -0.68 6.98
N GLU A 64 -9.30 -1.83 6.80
CA GLU A 64 -10.48 -2.17 7.59
C GLU A 64 -10.04 -2.75 8.94
N GLU A 65 -9.88 -1.86 9.93
CA GLU A 65 -9.37 -2.16 11.27
C GLU A 65 -10.20 -3.25 11.95
N GLY A 66 -9.53 -4.36 12.33
CA GLY A 66 -10.17 -5.55 12.89
C GLY A 66 -10.94 -6.41 11.90
N GLN A 67 -11.20 -5.95 10.67
CA GLN A 67 -11.83 -6.78 9.65
C GLN A 67 -10.90 -7.86 9.14
N ARG A 68 -9.59 -7.60 9.02
CA ARG A 68 -8.62 -8.66 8.72
C ARG A 68 -8.57 -9.73 9.80
N ASP A 69 -8.58 -9.34 11.07
CA ASP A 69 -8.56 -10.31 12.16
C ASP A 69 -9.86 -11.11 12.18
N LYS A 70 -11.01 -10.46 11.90
CA LYS A 70 -12.31 -11.11 11.74
C LYS A 70 -12.34 -12.04 10.52
N GLU A 71 -11.91 -11.60 9.35
CA GLU A 71 -11.83 -12.39 8.12
C GLU A 71 -10.85 -13.55 8.28
N HIS A 72 -9.69 -13.31 8.88
CA HIS A 72 -8.71 -14.35 9.19
C HIS A 72 -9.31 -15.35 10.18
N GLN A 73 -9.94 -14.88 11.27
CA GLN A 73 -10.64 -15.73 12.21
C GLN A 73 -11.79 -16.51 11.57
N GLN A 74 -12.52 -15.90 10.62
CA GLN A 74 -13.59 -16.54 9.85
C GLN A 74 -13.00 -17.63 8.94
N LEU A 75 -11.95 -17.33 8.18
CA LEU A 75 -11.27 -18.31 7.32
C LEU A 75 -10.69 -19.47 8.15
N ILE A 76 -10.10 -19.18 9.30
CA ILE A 76 -9.63 -20.20 10.25
C ILE A 76 -10.81 -20.97 10.85
N ALA A 77 -11.94 -20.33 11.14
CA ALA A 77 -13.15 -21.00 11.62
C ALA A 77 -13.75 -21.92 10.54
N VAL A 78 -13.68 -21.54 9.26
CA VAL A 78 -14.03 -22.42 8.13
C VAL A 78 -13.07 -23.60 8.09
N LEU A 79 -11.75 -23.40 8.12
CA LEU A 79 -10.78 -24.51 8.09
C LEU A 79 -10.97 -25.49 9.25
N LYS A 80 -11.24 -24.99 10.47
CA LYS A 80 -11.47 -25.82 11.66
C LYS A 80 -12.68 -26.75 11.55
N GLN A 81 -13.57 -26.53 10.58
CA GLN A 81 -14.72 -27.39 10.30
C GLN A 81 -14.41 -28.55 9.35
N TRP A 82 -13.19 -28.63 8.84
CA TRP A 82 -12.77 -29.63 7.87
C TRP A 82 -11.53 -30.36 8.35
N ASN A 83 -11.43 -31.64 8.00
CA ASN A 83 -10.25 -32.45 8.21
C ASN A 83 -9.88 -33.13 6.89
N HIS A 84 -8.68 -33.68 6.78
CA HIS A 84 -8.35 -34.47 5.59
C HIS A 84 -9.20 -35.74 5.56
N ALA A 85 -9.77 -36.06 4.39
CA ALA A 85 -10.52 -37.31 4.20
C ALA A 85 -9.58 -38.52 4.15
N SER A 86 -8.38 -38.30 3.63
CA SER A 86 -7.25 -39.23 3.63
C SER A 86 -5.94 -38.42 3.68
N PRO A 87 -4.83 -39.00 4.18
CA PRO A 87 -3.52 -38.36 4.04
C PRO A 87 -3.29 -37.93 2.58
N PRO A 88 -2.64 -36.77 2.35
CA PRO A 88 -2.32 -36.36 0.99
C PRO A 88 -1.40 -37.43 0.35
N PRO A 89 -1.38 -37.55 -1.00
CA PRO A 89 -0.42 -38.42 -1.68
C PRO A 89 1.01 -38.09 -1.23
N GLY A 90 1.69 -39.04 -0.57
CA GLY A 90 3.02 -38.84 0.03
C GLY A 90 3.04 -38.54 1.54
N GLY A 91 1.87 -38.47 2.21
CA GLY A 91 1.79 -38.20 3.64
C GLY A 91 1.95 -36.71 4.00
N TYR A 92 1.71 -36.38 5.27
CA TYR A 92 1.98 -35.03 5.77
C TYR A 92 3.49 -34.86 5.94
N LEU A 93 4.00 -33.74 5.47
CA LEU A 93 5.35 -33.32 5.83
C LEU A 93 5.35 -32.96 7.32
N SER A 94 6.37 -33.43 8.04
CA SER A 94 6.68 -32.97 9.39
C SER A 94 7.03 -31.47 9.38
N SER A 95 7.02 -30.83 10.55
CA SER A 95 7.49 -29.46 10.66
C SER A 95 8.93 -29.32 10.16
N GLU A 96 9.79 -30.28 10.48
CA GLU A 96 11.19 -30.33 10.06
C GLU A 96 11.31 -30.49 8.53
N GLU A 97 10.45 -31.29 7.90
CA GLU A 97 10.44 -31.46 6.44
C GLU A 97 9.94 -30.20 5.71
N LEU A 98 8.96 -29.49 6.28
CA LEU A 98 8.50 -28.20 5.75
C LEU A 98 9.59 -27.13 5.84
N GLU A 99 10.25 -27.03 6.99
CA GLU A 99 11.37 -26.13 7.21
C GLU A 99 12.53 -26.45 6.27
N ALA A 100 12.95 -27.72 6.18
CA ALA A 100 13.98 -28.16 5.24
C ALA A 100 13.63 -27.84 3.78
N ARG A 101 12.35 -27.92 3.39
CA ARG A 101 11.90 -27.54 2.04
C ARG A 101 11.98 -26.03 1.81
N TRP A 102 11.66 -25.22 2.81
CA TRP A 102 11.85 -23.76 2.74
C TRP A 102 13.32 -23.39 2.66
N ASP A 103 14.16 -23.98 3.51
CA ASP A 103 15.61 -23.80 3.48
C ASP A 103 16.21 -24.21 2.14
N ALA A 104 15.78 -25.34 1.58
CA ALA A 104 16.24 -25.78 0.27
C ALA A 104 15.85 -24.79 -0.84
N ARG A 105 14.63 -24.22 -0.79
CA ARG A 105 14.18 -23.21 -1.74
C ARG A 105 14.95 -21.91 -1.58
N GLU A 106 15.18 -21.46 -0.35
CA GLU A 106 15.97 -20.27 -0.05
C GLU A 106 17.41 -20.45 -0.50
N LYS A 107 18.04 -21.56 -0.14
CA LYS A 107 19.37 -21.95 -0.59
C LYS A 107 19.46 -21.97 -2.12
N SER A 108 18.49 -22.55 -2.82
CA SER A 108 18.46 -22.56 -4.29
C SER A 108 18.37 -21.15 -4.88
N ARG A 109 17.55 -20.25 -4.30
CA ARG A 109 17.50 -18.85 -4.72
C ARG A 109 18.83 -18.14 -4.49
N ASP A 110 19.45 -18.38 -3.33
CA ASP A 110 20.73 -17.81 -2.96
C ASP A 110 21.88 -18.32 -3.83
N GLU A 111 21.89 -19.61 -4.16
CA GLU A 111 22.86 -20.20 -5.10
C GLU A 111 22.70 -19.57 -6.49
N ALA A 112 21.47 -19.45 -6.99
CA ALA A 112 21.20 -18.80 -8.26
C ALA A 112 21.61 -17.32 -8.25
N ARG A 113 21.40 -16.62 -7.13
CA ARG A 113 21.84 -15.23 -6.93
C ARG A 113 23.37 -15.14 -6.93
N ARG A 114 24.07 -15.97 -6.15
CA ARG A 114 25.54 -16.01 -6.11
C ARG A 114 26.13 -16.33 -7.49
N ALA A 115 25.58 -17.30 -8.21
CA ALA A 115 26.04 -17.64 -9.56
C ALA A 115 25.89 -16.47 -10.55
N ARG A 116 24.87 -15.61 -10.38
CA ARG A 116 24.72 -14.39 -11.17
C ARG A 116 25.65 -13.27 -10.74
N ALA A 117 26.03 -13.20 -9.47
CA ALA A 117 26.93 -12.16 -8.98
C ALA A 117 28.29 -12.18 -9.71
N ASP A 118 28.74 -13.36 -10.16
CA ASP A 118 29.95 -13.51 -10.99
C ASP A 118 29.79 -12.89 -12.40
N LEU A 119 28.56 -12.65 -12.84
CA LEU A 119 28.22 -11.97 -14.10
C LEU A 119 28.10 -10.45 -13.94
N TYR A 120 28.37 -9.91 -12.75
CA TYR A 120 28.27 -8.48 -12.49
C TYR A 120 29.29 -7.71 -13.33
N ASP A 121 28.78 -6.84 -14.20
CA ASP A 121 29.56 -5.87 -14.96
C ASP A 121 29.28 -4.48 -14.39
N GLN A 122 30.27 -3.90 -13.72
CA GLN A 122 30.15 -2.60 -13.07
C GLN A 122 29.88 -1.47 -14.06
N GLU A 123 30.53 -1.48 -15.22
CA GLU A 123 30.35 -0.45 -16.25
C GLU A 123 28.94 -0.54 -16.83
N ARG A 124 28.48 -1.74 -17.16
CA ARG A 124 27.12 -1.98 -17.65
C ARG A 124 26.06 -1.63 -16.62
N ALA A 125 26.31 -1.89 -15.34
CA ALA A 125 25.44 -1.49 -14.25
C ALA A 125 25.35 0.04 -14.11
N HIS A 126 26.48 0.75 -14.16
CA HIS A 126 26.49 2.21 -14.15
C HIS A 126 25.82 2.79 -15.41
N ALA A 127 26.10 2.25 -16.58
CA ALA A 127 25.47 2.65 -17.84
C ALA A 127 23.95 2.45 -17.80
N ARG A 128 23.48 1.36 -17.17
CA ARG A 128 22.04 1.15 -16.93
C ARG A 128 21.45 2.21 -16.03
N ILE A 129 22.12 2.58 -14.94
CA ILE A 129 21.65 3.68 -14.10
C ILE A 129 21.58 4.96 -14.93
N GLY A 130 22.64 5.32 -15.67
CA GLY A 130 22.63 6.47 -16.58
C GLY A 130 21.47 6.42 -17.59
N LEU A 131 21.16 5.25 -18.16
CA LEU A 131 20.05 5.06 -19.09
C LEU A 131 18.70 5.39 -18.44
N LEU A 132 18.46 4.89 -17.23
CA LEU A 132 17.24 5.18 -16.49
C LEU A 132 17.12 6.67 -16.16
N GLN A 133 18.25 7.29 -15.78
CA GLN A 133 18.37 8.71 -15.47
C GLN A 133 18.08 9.61 -16.67
N ALA A 134 18.66 9.31 -17.83
CA ALA A 134 18.45 10.02 -19.09
C ALA A 134 16.98 9.91 -19.54
N LYS A 135 16.39 8.70 -19.48
CA LYS A 135 14.96 8.48 -19.79
C LYS A 135 14.04 9.26 -18.85
N ALA A 136 14.34 9.27 -17.55
CA ALA A 136 13.57 10.03 -16.58
C ALA A 136 13.64 11.54 -16.86
N THR A 137 14.83 12.05 -17.22
CA THR A 137 15.06 13.47 -17.57
C THR A 137 14.31 13.85 -18.85
N ALA A 138 14.40 13.04 -19.90
CA ALA A 138 13.66 13.24 -21.14
C ALA A 138 12.14 13.29 -20.89
N GLY A 139 11.59 12.29 -20.21
CA GLY A 139 10.16 12.25 -19.88
C GLY A 139 9.70 13.43 -19.01
N PHE A 140 10.56 13.93 -18.12
CA PHE A 140 10.28 15.15 -17.36
C PHE A 140 10.23 16.38 -18.27
N MET A 141 11.23 16.57 -19.11
CA MET A 141 11.33 17.75 -19.96
C MET A 141 10.23 17.81 -21.01
N GLY A 142 9.77 16.66 -21.53
CA GLY A 142 8.58 16.60 -22.39
C GLY A 142 7.33 17.15 -21.70
N LEU A 143 7.10 16.80 -20.43
CA LEU A 143 5.98 17.36 -19.65
C LEU A 143 6.11 18.87 -19.40
N VAL A 144 7.33 19.36 -19.20
CA VAL A 144 7.59 20.81 -19.05
C VAL A 144 7.34 21.53 -20.37
N ALA A 145 7.78 20.96 -21.49
CA ALA A 145 7.56 21.51 -22.82
C ALA A 145 6.07 21.56 -23.21
N GLU A 146 5.28 20.56 -22.80
CA GLU A 146 3.82 20.56 -22.97
C GLU A 146 3.12 21.66 -22.16
N ARG A 147 3.66 22.01 -20.98
CA ARG A 147 3.01 22.94 -20.02
C ARG A 147 3.97 23.97 -19.44
N PRO A 148 4.62 24.78 -20.28
CA PRO A 148 5.70 25.67 -19.85
C PRO A 148 5.13 26.94 -19.21
N ALA A 149 5.88 27.53 -18.28
CA ALA A 149 5.54 28.80 -17.61
C ALA A 149 5.83 30.00 -18.51
N SER A 150 6.76 29.83 -19.45
CA SER A 150 7.19 30.84 -20.42
C SER A 150 7.66 30.17 -21.71
N ALA A 151 7.75 30.93 -22.80
CA ALA A 151 8.33 30.43 -24.05
C ALA A 151 9.79 29.97 -23.86
N ALA A 152 10.61 30.74 -23.14
CA ALA A 152 11.99 30.38 -22.84
C ALA A 152 12.11 29.05 -22.07
N GLN A 153 11.20 28.77 -21.13
CA GLN A 153 11.18 27.47 -20.45
C GLN A 153 10.81 26.33 -21.40
N ARG A 154 9.89 26.55 -22.35
CA ARG A 154 9.54 25.55 -23.36
C ARG A 154 10.75 25.16 -24.18
N ASP A 155 11.49 26.16 -24.67
CA ASP A 155 12.62 25.93 -25.57
C ASP A 155 13.77 25.21 -24.85
N MET A 156 14.08 25.66 -23.62
CA MET A 156 15.08 25.00 -22.76
C MET A 156 14.68 23.57 -22.41
N ALA A 157 13.40 23.32 -22.13
CA ALA A 157 12.90 21.98 -21.86
C ALA A 157 13.02 21.09 -23.11
N ALA A 158 12.61 21.57 -24.28
CA ALA A 158 12.72 20.82 -25.53
C ALA A 158 14.19 20.47 -25.88
N GLU A 159 15.12 21.39 -25.65
CA GLU A 159 16.56 21.14 -25.85
C GLU A 159 17.08 20.05 -24.91
N LEU A 160 16.78 20.15 -23.60
CA LEU A 160 17.20 19.17 -22.61
C LEU A 160 16.53 17.80 -22.80
N GLU A 161 15.27 17.77 -23.24
CA GLU A 161 14.58 16.54 -23.64
C GLU A 161 15.32 15.85 -24.77
N ALA A 162 15.61 16.58 -25.85
CA ALA A 162 16.31 16.04 -27.01
C ALA A 162 17.71 15.52 -26.65
N ALA A 163 18.48 16.28 -25.87
CA ALA A 163 19.80 15.86 -25.39
C ALA A 163 19.72 14.58 -24.53
N SER A 164 18.72 14.50 -23.64
CA SER A 164 18.53 13.32 -22.77
C SER A 164 18.06 12.09 -23.54
N LEU A 165 17.24 12.26 -24.59
CA LEU A 165 16.84 11.16 -25.48
C LEU A 165 18.04 10.62 -26.26
N GLN A 166 18.91 11.50 -26.74
CA GLN A 166 20.14 11.09 -27.43
C GLN A 166 21.09 10.34 -26.48
N GLU A 167 21.29 10.84 -25.26
CA GLU A 167 22.08 10.16 -24.23
C GLU A 167 21.49 8.78 -23.90
N ALA A 168 20.16 8.68 -23.75
CA ALA A 168 19.47 7.42 -23.51
C ALA A 168 19.65 6.40 -24.65
N GLU A 169 19.72 6.85 -25.90
CA GLU A 169 19.95 5.95 -27.04
C GLU A 169 21.38 5.39 -27.02
N GLY A 170 22.39 6.24 -26.81
CA GLY A 170 23.78 5.78 -26.71
C GLY A 170 24.00 4.80 -25.54
N LEU A 171 23.38 5.06 -24.39
CA LEU A 171 23.45 4.15 -23.24
C LEU A 171 22.67 2.84 -23.46
N ARG A 172 21.58 2.86 -24.25
CA ARG A 172 20.83 1.65 -24.60
C ARG A 172 21.68 0.68 -25.41
N GLU A 173 22.49 1.18 -26.34
CA GLU A 173 23.41 0.34 -27.12
C GLU A 173 24.44 -0.38 -26.22
N GLN A 174 24.98 0.32 -25.22
CA GLN A 174 25.92 -0.26 -24.25
C GLN A 174 25.25 -1.26 -23.30
N VAL A 175 24.03 -0.97 -22.85
CA VAL A 175 23.34 -1.74 -21.82
C VAL A 175 22.63 -2.98 -22.38
N GLY A 176 22.10 -2.88 -23.60
CA GLY A 176 21.14 -3.84 -24.14
C GLY A 176 19.81 -3.78 -23.38
N ASP A 177 19.28 -4.94 -22.99
CA ASP A 177 18.08 -4.99 -22.15
C ASP A 177 18.44 -4.61 -20.69
N PRO A 178 17.95 -3.46 -20.17
CA PRO A 178 18.21 -3.06 -18.80
C PRO A 178 17.67 -4.06 -17.77
N ASP A 179 16.65 -4.86 -18.07
CA ASP A 179 16.12 -5.84 -17.11
C ASP A 179 16.97 -7.12 -16.97
N THR A 180 18.03 -7.25 -17.78
CA THR A 180 19.02 -8.35 -17.69
C THR A 180 20.29 -7.99 -16.93
N VAL A 181 20.46 -6.72 -16.55
CA VAL A 181 21.69 -6.26 -15.88
C VAL A 181 21.65 -6.63 -14.40
N VAL A 182 22.49 -7.60 -14.04
CA VAL A 182 22.68 -8.05 -12.66
C VAL A 182 23.36 -6.94 -11.84
N ASP A 183 22.96 -6.78 -10.59
CA ASP A 183 23.66 -5.90 -9.65
C ASP A 183 24.85 -6.61 -8.96
N ARG A 184 25.57 -5.88 -8.09
CA ARG A 184 26.73 -6.41 -7.36
C ARG A 184 26.39 -7.56 -6.40
N HIS A 185 25.12 -7.81 -6.13
CA HIS A 185 24.63 -8.84 -5.22
C HIS A 185 24.08 -10.06 -5.95
N GLY A 186 24.05 -10.04 -7.30
CA GLY A 186 23.49 -11.13 -8.11
C GLY A 186 22.00 -10.98 -8.42
N ASP A 187 21.40 -9.83 -8.07
CA ASP A 187 19.98 -9.60 -8.21
C ASP A 187 19.64 -8.94 -9.54
N LEU A 188 18.63 -9.49 -10.20
CA LEU A 188 18.06 -8.90 -11.40
C LEU A 188 17.09 -7.78 -11.03
N PRO A 189 16.87 -6.78 -11.90
CA PRO A 189 15.87 -5.74 -11.70
C PRO A 189 14.48 -6.27 -11.35
N ALA A 190 14.02 -7.37 -11.97
CA ALA A 190 12.75 -8.00 -11.64
C ALA A 190 12.72 -8.54 -10.19
N THR A 191 13.80 -9.18 -9.74
CA THR A 191 13.94 -9.66 -8.36
C THR A 191 13.94 -8.49 -7.37
N ARG A 192 14.70 -7.44 -7.66
CA ARG A 192 14.75 -6.24 -6.82
C ARG A 192 13.40 -5.56 -6.73
N ARG A 193 12.62 -5.53 -7.81
CA ARG A 193 11.26 -4.99 -7.82
C ARG A 193 10.32 -5.75 -6.87
N GLU A 194 10.37 -7.08 -6.85
CA GLU A 194 9.59 -7.91 -5.92
C GLU A 194 10.03 -7.69 -4.48
N GLN A 195 11.35 -7.61 -4.24
CA GLN A 195 11.89 -7.31 -2.92
C GLN A 195 11.50 -5.91 -2.45
N ASN A 196 11.60 -4.91 -3.32
CA ASN A 196 11.18 -3.53 -3.06
C ASN A 196 9.69 -3.44 -2.74
N LEU A 197 8.84 -4.26 -3.38
CA LEU A 197 7.42 -4.36 -3.03
C LEU A 197 7.23 -4.90 -1.63
N SER A 198 7.89 -6.02 -1.30
CA SER A 198 7.80 -6.64 0.02
C SER A 198 8.30 -5.70 1.12
N ASP A 199 9.43 -5.03 0.88
CA ASP A 199 10.01 -4.06 1.77
C ASP A 199 9.13 -2.80 1.92
N HIS A 200 8.55 -2.31 0.83
CA HIS A 200 7.59 -1.20 0.87
C HIS A 200 6.42 -1.55 1.79
N MET A 201 5.90 -2.76 1.69
CA MET A 201 4.83 -3.22 2.59
C MET A 201 5.30 -3.29 4.04
N SER A 202 6.44 -3.93 4.27
CA SER A 202 6.93 -4.31 5.59
C SER A 202 7.43 -3.10 6.39
N PHE A 203 8.24 -2.25 5.78
CA PHE A 203 8.95 -1.16 6.46
C PHE A 203 8.24 0.18 6.32
N PHE A 204 7.54 0.40 5.20
CA PHE A 204 6.92 1.68 4.92
C PHE A 204 5.42 1.64 5.22
N ARG A 205 4.61 0.97 4.38
CA ARG A 205 3.15 1.07 4.43
C ARG A 205 2.58 0.59 5.75
N HIS A 206 2.95 -0.61 6.23
CA HIS A 206 2.38 -1.14 7.47
C HIS A 206 2.67 -0.27 8.69
N ARG A 207 3.93 0.18 8.83
CA ARG A 207 4.32 1.04 9.95
C ARG A 207 3.60 2.38 9.91
N LEU A 208 3.60 3.02 8.74
CA LEU A 208 2.94 4.30 8.51
C LEU A 208 1.46 4.28 8.87
N LEU A 209 0.73 3.25 8.40
CA LEU A 209 -0.70 3.13 8.62
C LEU A 209 -1.05 2.86 10.07
N ARG A 210 -0.22 2.09 10.80
CA ARG A 210 -0.40 1.86 12.24
C ARG A 210 -0.25 3.14 13.05
N GLU A 211 0.65 4.02 12.65
CA GLU A 211 0.91 5.29 13.32
C GLU A 211 -0.15 6.37 13.02
N TRP A 212 -0.97 6.21 11.96
CA TRP A 212 -2.01 7.18 11.61
C TRP A 212 -3.26 7.10 12.49
N SER A 213 -3.71 8.27 12.96
CA SER A 213 -5.03 8.43 13.57
C SER A 213 -6.17 8.21 12.57
N VAL A 214 -7.37 7.90 13.07
CA VAL A 214 -8.60 7.72 12.26
C VAL A 214 -8.86 8.94 11.34
N GLY A 215 -8.62 10.16 11.83
CA GLY A 215 -8.78 11.38 11.04
C GLY A 215 -7.77 11.53 9.90
N GLN A 216 -6.52 11.13 10.11
CA GLN A 216 -5.48 11.12 9.08
C GLN A 216 -5.77 10.05 8.02
N ARG A 217 -6.20 8.85 8.43
CA ARG A 217 -6.57 7.77 7.50
C ARG A 217 -7.65 8.23 6.52
N LYS A 218 -8.71 8.88 7.02
CA LYS A 218 -9.80 9.44 6.18
C LYS A 218 -9.29 10.44 5.14
N ARG A 219 -8.32 11.28 5.52
CA ARG A 219 -7.67 12.25 4.62
C ARG A 219 -6.90 11.57 3.49
N PHE A 220 -6.39 10.37 3.73
CA PHE A 220 -5.59 9.58 2.78
C PHE A 220 -6.36 8.39 2.20
N ASN A 221 -7.70 8.38 2.25
CA ASN A 221 -8.54 7.31 1.70
C ASN A 221 -8.20 6.94 0.24
N GLN A 222 -7.67 7.87 -0.54
CA GLN A 222 -7.25 7.60 -1.92
C GLN A 222 -5.92 6.84 -2.00
N LEU A 223 -4.95 7.12 -1.13
CA LEU A 223 -3.73 6.31 -0.99
C LEU A 223 -4.07 4.90 -0.48
N LEU A 224 -5.11 4.80 0.36
CA LEU A 224 -5.66 3.53 0.84
C LEU A 224 -6.41 2.77 -0.25
N ALA A 225 -7.08 3.46 -1.16
CA ALA A 225 -7.82 2.90 -2.29
C ALA A 225 -6.96 2.64 -3.54
N MET A 226 -5.64 2.80 -3.45
CA MET A 226 -4.75 2.46 -4.57
C MET A 226 -4.92 0.99 -4.95
N PRO A 227 -4.89 0.66 -6.25
CA PRO A 227 -4.71 -0.72 -6.65
C PRO A 227 -3.36 -1.22 -6.13
N VAL A 228 -3.31 -2.51 -5.89
CA VAL A 228 -2.13 -3.21 -5.40
C VAL A 228 -1.08 -3.18 -6.50
N PRO A 229 0.11 -2.60 -6.27
CA PRO A 229 1.19 -2.68 -7.22
C PRO A 229 1.68 -4.12 -7.29
N ARG A 230 1.92 -4.60 -8.50
CA ARG A 230 2.66 -5.83 -8.75
C ARG A 230 4.16 -5.53 -8.67
N GLY A 231 5.00 -6.56 -8.56
CA GLY A 231 6.45 -6.38 -8.61
C GLY A 231 6.88 -5.57 -9.83
N GLN A 232 6.37 -5.89 -11.02
CA GLN A 232 6.65 -5.13 -12.25
C GLN A 232 6.31 -3.63 -12.18
N ASP A 233 5.38 -3.23 -11.30
CA ASP A 233 4.95 -1.85 -11.12
C ASP A 233 5.85 -1.11 -10.11
N MET A 234 6.81 -1.79 -9.49
CA MET A 234 7.84 -1.20 -8.62
C MET A 234 9.06 -0.74 -9.42
N CYS A 235 9.79 0.21 -8.87
CA CYS A 235 11.11 0.54 -9.33
C CYS A 235 12.09 -0.56 -8.94
N SER A 236 13.04 -0.88 -9.82
CA SER A 236 14.13 -1.81 -9.48
C SER A 236 15.19 -1.16 -8.57
N GLU A 237 15.22 0.17 -8.48
CA GLU A 237 16.24 0.90 -7.73
C GLU A 237 15.76 1.39 -6.36
N CYS A 238 14.46 1.37 -6.07
CA CYS A 238 13.95 1.75 -4.77
C CYS A 238 12.57 1.15 -4.46
N GLN A 239 12.14 1.31 -3.21
CA GLN A 239 10.86 0.84 -2.66
C GLN A 239 9.63 1.65 -3.15
N ALA A 240 9.72 2.32 -4.29
CA ALA A 240 8.66 3.12 -4.88
C ALA A 240 7.98 2.39 -6.03
N PRO A 241 6.67 2.58 -6.24
CA PRO A 241 6.05 2.29 -7.52
C PRO A 241 6.75 3.08 -8.65
N ALA A 242 7.02 2.41 -9.77
CA ALA A 242 7.74 2.96 -10.92
C ALA A 242 7.00 4.15 -11.55
N ASP A 243 5.66 4.18 -11.49
CA ASP A 243 4.87 5.30 -11.95
C ASP A 243 5.03 6.55 -11.06
N TRP A 244 5.49 6.41 -9.81
CA TRP A 244 5.83 7.55 -8.95
C TRP A 244 7.12 8.25 -9.36
N HIS A 245 7.89 7.61 -10.24
CA HIS A 245 9.04 8.21 -10.92
C HIS A 245 8.64 9.05 -12.14
N ARG A 246 7.36 9.02 -12.54
CA ARG A 246 6.81 10.03 -13.45
C ARG A 246 6.67 11.34 -12.65
N TYR A 247 7.50 12.31 -12.97
CA TYR A 247 7.79 13.49 -12.15
C TYR A 247 6.58 14.41 -11.82
N ALA A 248 5.39 14.18 -12.42
CA ALA A 248 4.12 14.77 -11.95
C ALA A 248 3.88 14.58 -10.44
N ILE A 249 4.43 13.50 -9.85
CA ILE A 249 4.32 13.13 -8.42
C ILE A 249 5.43 13.79 -7.58
N SER A 250 6.65 13.84 -8.10
CA SER A 250 7.85 14.25 -7.36
C SER A 250 7.90 15.76 -7.11
N VAL A 251 7.33 16.57 -8.01
CA VAL A 251 7.20 18.04 -7.86
C VAL A 251 6.20 18.40 -6.75
N CYS A 252 5.29 17.51 -6.37
CA CYS A 252 4.26 17.79 -5.36
C CYS A 252 4.82 18.17 -3.99
N LEU A 253 6.02 17.70 -3.68
CA LEU A 253 6.55 17.66 -2.32
C LEU A 253 7.58 18.76 -2.01
N TRP A 254 8.00 19.57 -2.99
CA TRP A 254 9.33 20.21 -2.92
C TRP A 254 9.40 21.73 -3.15
N ARG A 255 8.30 22.47 -2.98
CA ARG A 255 8.36 23.94 -3.20
C ARG A 255 9.12 24.74 -2.13
N GLN A 256 9.29 24.20 -0.92
CA GLN A 256 10.05 24.71 0.23
C GLN A 256 9.86 23.74 1.41
N GLN A 257 10.63 23.85 2.51
CA GLN A 257 10.32 23.11 3.74
C GLN A 257 8.85 23.42 4.10
N PRO A 258 7.95 22.44 3.98
CA PRO A 258 6.54 22.72 4.08
C PRO A 258 6.24 23.29 5.48
N GLN A 259 5.42 24.33 5.56
CA GLN A 259 5.14 24.99 6.83
C GLN A 259 4.67 23.94 7.86
N PRO A 260 5.20 23.96 9.10
CA PRO A 260 4.80 23.01 10.13
C PRO A 260 3.27 22.92 10.26
N GLY A 261 2.73 21.70 10.22
CA GLY A 261 1.29 21.43 10.30
C GLY A 261 0.54 21.43 8.96
N THR A 262 1.21 21.72 7.84
CA THR A 262 0.61 21.57 6.50
C THR A 262 0.51 20.11 6.06
N GLU A 263 -0.33 19.87 5.05
CA GLU A 263 -0.51 18.55 4.41
C GLU A 263 0.80 18.05 3.77
N ALA A 264 1.57 18.96 3.17
CA ALA A 264 2.89 18.68 2.62
C ALA A 264 3.94 18.41 3.71
N ASP A 265 3.86 19.06 4.88
CA ASP A 265 4.72 18.78 6.05
C ASP A 265 4.40 17.43 6.67
N THR A 266 3.11 17.08 6.67
CA THR A 266 2.66 15.73 7.04
C THR A 266 3.21 14.71 6.05
N LEU A 267 3.03 14.90 4.74
CA LEU A 267 3.52 13.98 3.70
C LEU A 267 5.06 13.85 3.67
N ALA A 268 5.80 14.95 3.86
CA ALA A 268 7.25 14.92 3.95
C ALA A 268 7.76 14.19 5.20
N ARG A 269 7.06 14.31 6.34
CA ARG A 269 7.34 13.51 7.56
C ARG A 269 6.92 12.05 7.42
N LEU A 270 5.94 11.77 6.57
CA LEU A 270 5.42 10.44 6.29
C LEU A 270 6.20 9.71 5.20
N LEU A 271 7.01 10.40 4.39
CA LEU A 271 7.88 9.82 3.35
C LEU A 271 9.36 10.23 3.52
N PRO A 272 9.97 10.09 4.72
CA PRO A 272 11.31 10.61 4.97
C PRO A 272 12.36 9.87 4.12
N GLY A 273 13.12 10.64 3.34
CA GLY A 273 14.19 10.16 2.46
C GLY A 273 13.72 9.37 1.23
N TRP A 274 12.44 9.40 0.88
CA TRP A 274 11.92 8.71 -0.31
C TRP A 274 12.64 9.13 -1.60
N LEU A 275 12.88 10.44 -1.77
CA LEU A 275 13.51 10.98 -2.98
C LEU A 275 15.04 10.79 -3.02
N GLU A 276 15.67 10.66 -1.85
CA GLU A 276 17.11 10.38 -1.72
C GLU A 276 17.45 8.93 -2.07
N ARG A 277 16.45 8.03 -2.11
CA ARG A 277 16.65 6.58 -2.28
C ARG A 277 16.66 6.11 -3.74
N CYS A 278 16.10 6.86 -4.69
CA CYS A 278 16.04 6.41 -6.08
C CYS A 278 17.09 7.11 -6.96
N ILE A 279 18.28 6.53 -7.04
CA ILE A 279 19.39 7.06 -7.85
C ILE A 279 19.02 7.29 -9.33
N ALA A 280 18.00 6.61 -9.86
CA ALA A 280 17.48 6.79 -11.20
C ALA A 280 16.62 8.07 -11.39
N CYS A 281 16.11 8.66 -10.32
CA CYS A 281 15.23 9.84 -10.35
C CYS A 281 15.85 11.09 -9.70
N THR A 282 16.93 10.91 -8.94
CA THR A 282 17.73 11.97 -8.31
C THR A 282 18.64 12.79 -9.25
N PRO A 283 19.01 12.44 -10.50
CA PRO A 283 20.01 13.22 -11.27
C PRO A 283 19.57 14.62 -11.65
N TYR A 284 18.30 14.78 -12.04
CA TYR A 284 17.72 16.10 -12.23
C TYR A 284 17.77 16.91 -10.92
N GLN A 285 17.59 16.24 -9.78
CA GLN A 285 17.72 16.86 -8.46
C GLN A 285 19.16 17.21 -8.11
N LEU A 286 20.15 16.37 -8.39
CA LEU A 286 21.58 16.64 -8.10
C LEU A 286 22.16 17.73 -9.01
N ARG A 287 21.81 17.73 -10.30
CA ARG A 287 22.25 18.78 -11.24
C ARG A 287 21.67 20.16 -10.91
N HIS A 288 20.58 20.24 -10.14
CA HIS A 288 19.88 21.50 -9.89
C HIS A 288 19.75 21.92 -8.42
N GLN A 289 19.63 21.02 -7.44
CA GLN A 289 19.62 21.40 -6.02
C GLN A 289 20.95 22.01 -5.55
N TRP A 290 22.07 21.75 -6.24
CA TRP A 290 23.38 22.31 -5.90
C TRP A 290 23.91 23.35 -6.91
N GLY A 291 23.08 23.78 -7.87
CA GLY A 291 23.49 24.65 -8.99
C GLY A 291 23.11 26.14 -8.90
N GLY A 292 22.62 26.65 -7.76
CA GLY A 292 22.27 28.08 -7.63
C GLY A 292 21.08 28.52 -8.49
N ALA A 293 20.96 29.83 -8.78
CA ALA A 293 19.78 30.53 -9.31
C ALA A 293 19.14 30.02 -10.63
N GLN A 294 19.64 28.94 -11.21
CA GLN A 294 19.16 28.31 -12.45
C GLN A 294 18.36 27.00 -12.21
N ALA A 295 18.15 26.60 -10.96
CA ALA A 295 17.70 25.25 -10.59
C ALA A 295 16.25 24.85 -10.92
N LEU A 296 15.38 25.76 -11.36
CA LEU A 296 14.04 25.51 -11.94
C LEU A 296 13.41 26.89 -12.24
N PRO A 297 12.91 27.18 -13.47
CA PRO A 297 12.15 28.41 -13.71
C PRO A 297 10.89 28.39 -12.86
N GLY A 298 10.51 29.53 -12.28
CA GLY A 298 9.40 29.65 -11.33
C GLY A 298 8.09 29.06 -11.86
N PHE A 299 7.78 27.82 -11.49
CA PHE A 299 6.44 27.27 -11.65
C PHE A 299 5.47 28.07 -10.79
N ASP A 300 4.22 28.24 -11.21
CA ASP A 300 3.13 28.75 -10.36
C ASP A 300 2.24 27.61 -9.78
N GLY A 301 1.37 27.92 -8.82
CA GLY A 301 0.50 26.92 -8.17
C GLY A 301 -0.59 26.32 -9.08
N GLU A 302 -0.83 26.91 -10.25
CA GLU A 302 -1.84 26.44 -11.20
C GLU A 302 -1.25 25.44 -12.19
N GLN A 303 -0.07 25.74 -12.76
CA GLN A 303 0.73 24.78 -13.52
C GLN A 303 0.98 23.52 -12.70
N TRP A 304 1.33 23.69 -11.42
CA TRP A 304 1.51 22.60 -10.48
C TRP A 304 0.28 21.68 -10.42
N ARG A 305 -0.92 22.24 -10.19
CA ARG A 305 -2.17 21.46 -10.13
C ARG A 305 -2.50 20.74 -11.44
N LYS A 306 -2.20 21.38 -12.58
CA LYS A 306 -2.45 20.79 -13.90
C LYS A 306 -1.56 19.58 -14.15
N MET A 307 -0.29 19.64 -13.75
CA MET A 307 0.69 18.56 -13.90
C MET A 307 0.40 17.32 -13.05
N LEU A 308 -0.34 17.46 -11.94
CA LEU A 308 -0.78 16.31 -11.14
C LEU A 308 -1.67 15.37 -11.96
N THR A 309 -1.40 14.07 -11.89
CA THR A 309 -2.37 13.06 -12.33
C THR A 309 -3.67 13.25 -11.55
N PRO A 310 -4.85 12.88 -12.09
CA PRO A 310 -6.11 13.00 -11.36
C PRO A 310 -6.06 12.38 -9.96
N PHE A 311 -5.36 11.26 -9.82
CA PHE A 311 -5.09 10.57 -8.56
C PHE A 311 -4.34 11.45 -7.55
N LEU A 312 -3.22 12.04 -7.96
CA LEU A 312 -2.42 12.92 -7.11
C LEU A 312 -3.08 14.26 -6.83
N ARG A 313 -3.85 14.78 -7.79
CA ARG A 313 -4.62 16.01 -7.59
C ARG A 313 -5.60 15.81 -6.44
N ALA A 314 -6.17 14.62 -6.32
CA ALA A 314 -7.12 14.30 -5.28
C ALA A 314 -6.44 14.09 -3.90
N ILE A 315 -5.17 13.65 -3.86
CA ILE A 315 -4.35 13.47 -2.63
C ILE A 315 -3.67 14.75 -2.16
N PHE A 316 -3.06 15.51 -3.08
CA PHE A 316 -2.14 16.62 -2.78
C PHE A 316 -2.75 18.00 -3.03
N ALA A 317 -3.88 18.08 -3.74
CA ALA A 317 -4.60 19.32 -3.97
C ALA A 317 -6.07 19.12 -3.57
N PRO A 318 -6.36 18.96 -2.26
CA PRO A 318 -7.75 18.83 -1.83
C PRO A 318 -8.54 19.97 -2.48
N GLY A 319 -9.68 19.61 -3.09
CA GLY A 319 -10.54 20.58 -3.74
C GLY A 319 -10.71 21.79 -2.83
N LYS A 320 -10.78 23.01 -3.43
CA LYS A 320 -10.87 24.30 -2.70
C LYS A 320 -11.56 24.04 -1.37
N PRO A 321 -10.88 24.19 -0.22
CA PRO A 321 -11.40 23.74 1.06
C PRO A 321 -12.84 24.21 1.11
N ALA A 322 -13.76 23.26 1.28
CA ALA A 322 -15.19 23.57 1.24
C ALA A 322 -15.36 24.82 2.07
N ARG A 323 -15.90 25.89 1.45
CA ARG A 323 -16.02 27.21 2.08
C ARG A 323 -16.56 26.92 3.46
N ARG A 324 -15.74 27.12 4.51
CA ARG A 324 -16.15 26.75 5.86
C ARG A 324 -17.51 27.39 6.03
N THR A 325 -18.56 26.59 6.18
CA THR A 325 -19.86 27.12 6.54
C THR A 325 -19.58 27.96 7.77
N PRO A 326 -19.89 29.27 7.75
CA PRO A 326 -19.62 30.13 8.89
C PRO A 326 -20.10 29.38 10.13
N VAL A 327 -19.17 29.18 11.07
CA VAL A 327 -19.52 28.51 12.31
C VAL A 327 -20.65 29.35 12.90
N ASP A 328 -21.82 28.76 13.07
CA ASP A 328 -22.94 29.46 13.68
C ASP A 328 -22.53 29.81 15.12
N GLU A 329 -22.11 31.07 15.30
CA GLU A 329 -21.58 31.57 16.56
C GLU A 329 -22.62 31.40 17.67
N ARG A 330 -23.91 31.50 17.32
CA ARG A 330 -25.01 31.26 18.24
C ARG A 330 -25.04 29.80 18.69
N ALA A 331 -24.95 28.85 17.78
CA ALA A 331 -24.91 27.43 18.14
C ALA A 331 -23.67 27.06 18.97
N VAL A 332 -22.54 27.75 18.80
CA VAL A 332 -21.36 27.59 19.65
C VAL A 332 -21.59 28.17 21.04
N LEU A 333 -22.16 29.37 21.15
CA LEU A 333 -22.50 30.00 22.43
C LEU A 333 -23.56 29.20 23.19
N GLU A 334 -24.60 28.70 22.52
CA GLU A 334 -25.63 27.84 23.13
C GLU A 334 -25.03 26.54 23.67
N ARG A 335 -24.09 25.91 22.95
CA ARG A 335 -23.36 24.74 23.47
C ARG A 335 -22.51 25.07 24.69
N ARG A 336 -21.82 26.21 24.69
CA ARG A 336 -21.02 26.67 25.84
C ARG A 336 -21.91 26.98 27.04
N LEU A 337 -23.05 27.61 26.83
CA LEU A 337 -24.03 27.90 27.87
C LEU A 337 -24.56 26.61 28.48
N ARG A 338 -25.02 25.65 27.67
CA ARG A 338 -25.51 24.35 28.17
C ARG A 338 -24.42 23.58 28.93
N ALA A 339 -23.17 23.63 28.47
CA ALA A 339 -22.06 22.99 29.18
C ALA A 339 -21.82 23.66 30.55
N ALA A 340 -21.86 25.00 30.62
CA ALA A 340 -21.73 25.74 31.86
C ALA A 340 -22.91 25.49 32.82
N GLU A 341 -24.13 25.42 32.30
CA GLU A 341 -25.34 25.08 33.08
C GLU A 341 -25.26 23.67 33.66
N ALA A 342 -24.83 22.69 32.86
CA ALA A 342 -24.63 21.31 33.32
C ALA A 342 -23.53 21.22 34.39
N GLU A 343 -22.44 21.98 34.24
CA GLU A 343 -21.37 22.06 35.24
C GLU A 343 -21.85 22.74 36.53
N ALA A 344 -22.63 23.81 36.43
CA ALA A 344 -23.23 24.46 37.60
C ALA A 344 -24.21 23.54 38.33
N GLU A 345 -25.04 22.77 37.61
CA GLU A 345 -25.93 21.78 38.21
C GLU A 345 -25.14 20.67 38.94
N ARG A 346 -24.07 20.16 38.32
CA ARG A 346 -23.17 19.18 38.93
C ARG A 346 -22.58 19.71 40.25
N LEU A 347 -22.12 20.97 40.27
CA LEU A 347 -21.58 21.62 41.46
C LEU A 347 -22.65 21.82 42.56
N ARG A 348 -23.88 22.19 42.19
CA ARG A 348 -24.99 22.30 43.16
C ARG A 348 -25.32 20.96 43.81
N LYS A 349 -25.33 19.87 43.05
CA LYS A 349 -25.53 18.51 43.58
C LYS A 349 -24.41 18.13 44.55
N GLN A 350 -23.16 18.37 44.18
CA GLN A 350 -22.01 18.14 45.06
C GLN A 350 -22.10 18.96 46.36
N LEU A 351 -22.50 20.23 46.29
CA LEU A 351 -22.68 21.06 47.48
C LEU A 351 -23.82 20.56 48.38
N ALA A 352 -24.93 20.11 47.81
CA ALA A 352 -26.05 19.56 48.56
C ALA A 352 -25.68 18.24 49.27
N GLU A 353 -24.82 17.41 48.65
CA GLU A 353 -24.29 16.19 49.28
C GLU A 353 -23.33 16.50 50.45
N HIS A 354 -22.63 17.64 50.38
CA HIS A 354 -21.69 18.08 51.42
C HIS A 354 -22.30 18.91 52.55
N ASP A 355 -23.57 19.32 52.45
CA ASP A 355 -24.33 19.95 53.54
C ASP A 355 -25.49 19.06 54.05
N PRO A 356 -25.21 17.88 54.64
CA PRO A 356 -26.25 17.02 55.21
C PRO A 356 -26.88 17.60 56.50
N GLY A 357 -26.55 18.84 56.88
CA GLY A 357 -26.75 19.38 58.23
C GLY A 357 -27.40 20.76 58.30
N GLY A 358 -28.18 21.16 57.28
CA GLY A 358 -29.03 22.33 57.32
C GLY A 358 -29.96 22.32 58.54
N ARG A 359 -29.61 23.17 59.51
CA ARG A 359 -30.09 23.24 60.90
C ARG A 359 -31.60 23.45 61.02
N LYS A 360 -32.17 22.78 62.05
CA LYS A 360 -33.44 23.17 62.69
C LYS A 360 -33.37 24.56 63.28
#